data_AF-A0A7W0JVK6-F1
#
_entry.id   AF-A0A7W0JVK6-F1
#
_cell.length_a   1.000
_cell.length_b   1.000
_cell.length_c   1.000
_cell.angle_alpha   90.00
_cell.angle_beta   90.00
_cell.angle_gamma   90.00
#
_symmetry.space_group_name_H-M   'P 1'
#
loop_
_entity.id
_entity.type
_entity.pdbx_description
1 polymer ?
#
loop_
_entity_poly.entity_id
_entity_poly.type
_entity_poly.pdbx_seq_one_letter_code
_entity_poly.pdbx_strand_id
1 'polypeptide(L)'
;CGIQVGVIANNRGMLRVSGGGPPRFGGIIYTESAEKVAYFIETCNRRQTPLLFIQDVSGFMVGPEAEHSGIIRAGARFVEAMATALVPKIVLTVNHASGAGYYAMAGQGFDPNFIFSWPTGRMGVMEGDSAVQAVFGSQLDKLKKAKEEPGEELEAEMDQVRETYEMELDAKYAAARGFVDAVITPESTREALELALCTSLNYPGPHIGPFVLPSGLV
;
A
#
# COMPACT_ATOMS: atom_id res chain seq x y z
N CYS A 1 -17.80 -17.86 -18.30
CA CYS A 1 -16.73 -18.54 -17.54
C CYS A 1 -16.33 -17.64 -16.37
N GLY A 2 -16.30 -18.16 -15.15
CA GLY A 2 -15.75 -17.40 -14.01
C GLY A 2 -14.23 -17.62 -13.95
N ILE A 3 -13.47 -16.54 -13.79
CA ILE A 3 -12.02 -16.61 -13.52
C ILE A 3 -11.85 -16.66 -12.00
N GLN A 4 -11.10 -17.64 -11.50
CA GLN A 4 -10.77 -17.67 -10.08
C GLN A 4 -9.69 -16.61 -9.79
N VAL A 5 -9.93 -15.77 -8.79
CA VAL A 5 -8.99 -14.71 -8.38
C VAL A 5 -8.80 -14.78 -6.87
N GLY A 6 -7.54 -14.75 -6.42
CA GLY A 6 -7.20 -14.60 -5.02
C GLY A 6 -7.27 -13.13 -4.63
N VAL A 7 -8.11 -12.78 -3.66
CA VAL A 7 -8.30 -11.38 -3.23
C VAL A 7 -7.62 -11.16 -1.88
N ILE A 8 -6.76 -10.15 -1.83
CA ILE A 8 -6.12 -9.67 -0.61
C ILE A 8 -6.64 -8.26 -0.38
N ALA A 9 -7.33 -8.04 0.74
CA ALA A 9 -7.95 -6.77 1.07
C ALA A 9 -7.75 -6.44 2.54
N ASN A 10 -7.57 -5.15 2.85
CA ASN A 10 -7.53 -4.66 4.21
C ASN A 10 -8.94 -4.36 4.71
N ASN A 11 -9.24 -4.79 5.94
CA ASN A 11 -10.46 -4.37 6.62
C ASN A 11 -10.16 -3.12 7.46
N ARG A 12 -11.07 -2.14 7.46
CA ARG A 12 -11.03 -0.96 8.32
C ARG A 12 -11.90 -1.14 9.57
N GLY A 13 -11.60 -0.36 10.60
CA GLY A 13 -12.34 -0.36 11.86
C GLY A 13 -11.66 -1.16 12.97
N MET A 14 -12.24 -1.07 14.18
CA MET A 14 -11.70 -1.74 15.35
C MET A 14 -12.16 -3.20 15.39
N LEU A 15 -11.19 -4.11 15.30
CA LEU A 15 -11.42 -5.55 15.36
C LEU A 15 -11.23 -6.02 16.79
N ARG A 16 -12.29 -6.58 17.37
CA ARG A 16 -12.23 -7.24 18.67
C ARG A 16 -11.60 -8.62 18.50
N VAL A 17 -10.54 -8.88 19.25
CA VAL A 17 -9.89 -10.20 19.27
C VAL A 17 -10.74 -11.14 20.12
N SER A 18 -11.19 -12.26 19.53
CA SER A 18 -11.82 -13.35 20.29
C SER A 18 -10.84 -13.87 21.34
N GLY A 19 -11.19 -13.75 22.62
CA GLY A 19 -10.33 -14.17 23.73
C GLY A 19 -9.78 -13.05 24.62
N GLY A 20 -10.17 -11.78 24.41
CA GLY A 20 -9.90 -10.70 25.37
C GLY A 20 -8.54 -9.99 25.23
N GLY A 21 -7.88 -10.10 24.08
CA GLY A 21 -6.66 -9.34 23.78
C GLY A 21 -6.93 -7.86 23.43
N PRO A 22 -5.87 -7.03 23.34
CA PRO A 22 -6.01 -5.63 22.96
C PRO A 22 -6.68 -5.50 21.59
N PRO A 23 -7.50 -4.44 21.38
CA PRO A 23 -8.17 -4.23 20.11
C PRO A 23 -7.15 -4.06 18.98
N ARG A 24 -7.44 -4.65 17.83
CA ARG A 24 -6.64 -4.47 16.61
C ARG A 24 -7.28 -3.41 15.73
N PHE A 25 -6.46 -2.57 15.13
CA PHE A 25 -6.93 -1.52 14.23
C PHE A 25 -6.83 -1.98 12.79
N GLY A 26 -7.92 -1.83 12.05
CA GLY A 26 -7.98 -2.11 10.63
C GLY A 26 -7.08 -1.20 9.80
N GLY A 27 -6.60 -1.71 8.68
CA GLY A 27 -5.60 -1.05 7.82
C GLY A 27 -4.15 -1.19 8.29
N ILE A 28 -3.90 -1.86 9.42
CA ILE A 28 -2.54 -2.16 9.93
C ILE A 28 -2.21 -3.64 9.71
N ILE A 29 -1.01 -3.91 9.20
CA ILE A 29 -0.50 -5.28 9.04
C ILE A 29 0.17 -5.73 10.35
N TYR A 30 -0.38 -6.79 10.93
CA TYR A 30 0.19 -7.49 12.10
C TYR A 30 0.95 -8.75 11.65
N THR A 31 1.77 -9.30 12.54
CA THR A 31 2.63 -10.47 12.25
C THR A 31 1.84 -11.65 11.72
N GLU A 32 0.74 -12.04 12.38
CA GLU A 32 -0.04 -13.19 11.89
C GLU A 32 -0.77 -12.86 10.57
N SER A 33 -1.07 -11.58 10.32
CA SER A 33 -1.65 -11.14 9.05
C SER A 33 -0.64 -11.26 7.91
N ALA A 34 0.61 -10.84 8.14
CA ALA A 34 1.68 -10.96 7.16
C ALA A 34 1.97 -12.44 6.83
N GLU A 35 2.09 -13.31 7.83
CA GLU A 35 2.31 -14.75 7.61
C GLU A 35 1.14 -15.42 6.88
N LYS A 36 -0.09 -15.08 7.25
CA LYS A 36 -1.31 -15.57 6.58
C LYS A 36 -1.31 -15.19 5.10
N VAL A 37 -1.02 -13.93 4.79
CA VAL A 37 -1.05 -13.45 3.40
C VAL A 37 0.10 -14.04 2.60
N ALA A 38 1.30 -14.17 3.17
CA ALA A 38 2.42 -14.85 2.52
C ALA A 38 2.04 -16.28 2.09
N TYR A 39 1.48 -17.07 3.01
CA TYR A 39 1.01 -18.42 2.70
C TYR A 39 -0.11 -18.46 1.64
N PHE A 40 -1.02 -17.48 1.68
CA PHE A 40 -2.08 -17.35 0.69
C PHE A 40 -1.52 -17.07 -0.71
N ILE A 41 -0.58 -16.13 -0.83
CA ILE A 41 0.10 -15.80 -2.09
C ILE A 41 0.83 -17.02 -2.66
N GLU A 42 1.63 -17.71 -1.83
CA GLU A 42 2.32 -18.93 -2.24
C GLU A 42 1.33 -19.99 -2.75
N THR A 43 0.16 -20.11 -2.10
CA THR A 43 -0.89 -21.05 -2.50
C THR A 43 -1.53 -20.66 -3.84
N CYS A 44 -1.87 -19.38 -4.03
CA CYS A 44 -2.37 -18.86 -5.30
C CYS A 44 -1.35 -19.05 -6.42
N ASN A 45 -0.08 -18.74 -6.15
CA ASN A 45 1.01 -18.91 -7.12
C ASN A 45 1.13 -20.38 -7.54
N ARG A 46 1.16 -21.33 -6.60
CA ARG A 46 1.20 -22.77 -6.91
C ARG A 46 -0.03 -23.26 -7.69
N ARG A 47 -1.21 -22.66 -7.45
CA ARG A 47 -2.45 -22.98 -8.16
C ARG A 47 -2.65 -22.18 -9.45
N GLN A 48 -1.67 -21.35 -9.83
CA GLN A 48 -1.75 -20.49 -11.01
C GLN A 48 -2.99 -19.58 -10.97
N THR A 49 -3.36 -19.11 -9.78
CA THR A 49 -4.50 -18.21 -9.55
C THR A 49 -4.01 -16.77 -9.50
N PRO A 50 -4.52 -15.87 -10.36
CA PRO A 50 -4.22 -14.43 -10.32
C PRO A 50 -4.54 -13.80 -8.97
N LEU A 51 -3.82 -12.73 -8.62
CA LEU A 51 -3.96 -12.01 -7.37
C LEU A 51 -4.50 -10.60 -7.61
N LEU A 52 -5.50 -10.22 -6.82
CA LEU A 52 -6.03 -8.87 -6.71
C LEU A 52 -5.72 -8.31 -5.33
N PHE A 53 -4.94 -7.24 -5.29
CA PHE A 53 -4.63 -6.48 -4.08
C PHE A 53 -5.55 -5.26 -4.02
N ILE A 54 -6.41 -5.20 -3.01
CA ILE A 54 -7.25 -4.03 -2.71
C ILE A 54 -6.57 -3.28 -1.56
N GLN A 55 -5.90 -2.18 -1.89
CA GLN A 55 -5.10 -1.41 -0.95
C GLN A 55 -5.97 -0.44 -0.16
N ASP A 56 -6.03 -0.69 1.14
CA ASP A 56 -6.44 0.28 2.16
C ASP A 56 -5.59 0.07 3.42
N VAL A 57 -4.29 0.33 3.26
CA VAL A 57 -3.22 -0.02 4.20
C VAL A 57 -2.48 1.23 4.67
N SER A 58 -2.40 1.39 5.98
CA SER A 58 -1.67 2.48 6.65
C SER A 58 -0.24 2.07 7.06
N GLY A 59 0.11 0.78 6.94
CA GLY A 59 1.46 0.26 7.17
C GLY A 59 1.49 -1.00 8.05
N PHE A 60 2.66 -1.29 8.60
CA PHE A 60 2.87 -2.36 9.57
C PHE A 60 2.72 -1.84 11.01
N MET A 61 2.33 -2.71 11.93
CA MET A 61 2.29 -2.37 13.34
C MET A 61 3.71 -2.05 13.84
N VAL A 62 3.86 -0.95 14.57
CA VAL A 62 5.12 -0.51 15.16
C VAL A 62 5.09 -0.66 16.68
N GLY A 63 6.26 -0.75 17.30
CA GLY A 63 6.42 -0.77 18.75
C GLY A 63 7.08 -2.05 19.26
N PRO A 64 7.52 -2.06 20.53
CA PRO A 64 8.33 -3.16 21.06
C PRO A 64 7.67 -4.52 20.93
N GLU A 65 6.38 -4.63 21.21
CA GLU A 65 5.66 -5.92 21.11
C GLU A 65 5.62 -6.45 19.67
N ALA A 66 5.43 -5.57 18.69
CA ALA A 66 5.43 -5.93 17.28
C ALA A 66 6.82 -6.45 16.85
N GLU A 67 7.89 -5.76 17.26
CA GLU A 67 9.27 -6.19 17.02
C GLU A 67 9.56 -7.57 17.64
N HIS A 68 9.21 -7.77 18.92
CA HIS A 68 9.41 -9.06 19.61
C HIS A 68 8.58 -10.19 19.00
N SER A 69 7.42 -9.89 18.42
CA SER A 69 6.61 -10.88 17.70
C SER A 69 7.24 -11.33 16.37
N GLY A 70 8.28 -10.65 15.89
CA GLY A 70 8.94 -10.95 14.62
C GLY A 70 8.30 -10.31 13.40
N ILE A 71 7.63 -9.15 13.57
CA ILE A 71 6.93 -8.42 12.50
C ILE A 71 7.81 -8.16 11.27
N ILE A 72 9.10 -7.84 11.47
CA ILE A 72 10.05 -7.58 10.37
C ILE A 72 10.27 -8.84 9.53
N ARG A 73 10.47 -9.99 10.19
CA ARG A 73 10.66 -11.27 9.49
C ARG A 73 9.38 -11.69 8.77
N ALA A 74 8.23 -11.56 9.41
CA ALA A 74 6.94 -11.88 8.81
C ALA A 74 6.62 -10.96 7.61
N GLY A 75 6.88 -9.67 7.75
CA GLY A 75 6.74 -8.67 6.68
C GLY A 75 7.67 -8.96 5.50
N ALA A 76 8.93 -9.30 5.75
CA ALA A 76 9.86 -9.70 4.71
C ALA A 76 9.38 -10.93 3.93
N ARG A 77 8.85 -11.96 4.62
CA ARG A 77 8.25 -13.12 3.96
C ARG A 77 7.04 -12.78 3.11
N PHE A 78 6.20 -11.84 3.55
CA PHE A 78 5.07 -11.37 2.76
C PHE A 78 5.56 -10.67 1.49
N VAL A 79 6.49 -9.71 1.61
CA VAL A 79 7.07 -9.02 0.44
C VAL A 79 7.75 -10.00 -0.50
N GLU A 80 8.51 -10.98 0.01
CA GLU A 80 9.17 -12.02 -0.78
C GLU A 80 8.16 -12.89 -1.55
N ALA A 81 7.12 -13.39 -0.87
CA ALA A 81 6.09 -14.20 -1.50
C ALA A 81 5.37 -13.42 -2.61
N MET A 82 5.09 -12.14 -2.38
CA MET A 82 4.47 -11.24 -3.37
C MET A 82 5.39 -10.98 -4.56
N ALA A 83 6.65 -10.61 -4.31
CA ALA A 83 7.62 -10.26 -5.34
C ALA A 83 7.98 -11.45 -6.24
N THR A 84 8.03 -12.65 -5.67
CA THR A 84 8.38 -13.89 -6.40
C THR A 84 7.18 -14.58 -7.03
N ALA A 85 5.96 -14.07 -6.83
CA ALA A 85 4.77 -14.61 -7.46
C ALA A 85 4.79 -14.37 -8.98
N LEU A 86 4.67 -15.47 -9.75
CA LEU A 86 4.68 -15.46 -11.22
C LEU A 86 3.29 -15.28 -11.83
N VAL A 87 2.24 -15.52 -11.03
CA VAL A 87 0.85 -15.25 -11.43
C VAL A 87 0.61 -13.75 -11.61
N PRO A 88 -0.39 -13.36 -12.43
CA PRO A 88 -0.73 -11.96 -12.59
C PRO A 88 -1.09 -11.28 -11.27
N LYS A 89 -0.61 -10.05 -11.09
CA LYS A 89 -0.86 -9.19 -9.92
C LYS A 89 -1.57 -7.93 -10.39
N ILE A 90 -2.77 -7.68 -9.89
CA ILE A 90 -3.52 -6.45 -10.16
C ILE A 90 -3.75 -5.73 -8.84
N VAL A 91 -3.62 -4.40 -8.86
CA VAL A 91 -3.74 -3.56 -7.68
C VAL A 91 -4.88 -2.56 -7.89
N LEU A 92 -5.68 -2.38 -6.85
CA LEU A 92 -6.67 -1.32 -6.75
C LEU A 92 -6.48 -0.58 -5.43
N THR A 93 -6.02 0.67 -5.49
CA THR A 93 -5.94 1.56 -4.34
C THR A 93 -7.27 2.25 -4.14
N VAL A 94 -7.99 1.88 -3.08
CA VAL A 94 -9.31 2.48 -2.77
C VAL A 94 -9.18 3.69 -1.84
N ASN A 95 -8.18 3.67 -0.97
CA ASN A 95 -7.97 4.70 0.04
C ASN A 95 -6.47 4.75 0.38
N HIS A 96 -6.03 4.43 1.59
CA HIS A 96 -4.61 4.57 1.93
C HIS A 96 -3.73 3.48 1.33
N ALA A 97 -2.53 3.88 0.91
CA ALA A 97 -1.45 3.01 0.49
C ALA A 97 -0.13 3.59 1.02
N SER A 98 0.18 3.27 2.28
CA SER A 98 1.25 3.94 3.02
C SER A 98 2.48 3.07 3.28
N GLY A 99 3.66 3.66 3.11
CA GLY A 99 4.95 3.15 3.57
C GLY A 99 5.24 1.70 3.17
N ALA A 100 5.72 0.89 4.11
CA ALA A 100 6.01 -0.52 3.86
C ALA A 100 4.76 -1.34 3.51
N GLY A 101 3.57 -0.90 3.90
CA GLY A 101 2.31 -1.55 3.54
C GLY A 101 2.00 -1.47 2.05
N TYR A 102 2.29 -0.32 1.42
CA TYR A 102 2.19 -0.15 -0.04
C TYR A 102 3.07 -1.16 -0.79
N TYR A 103 4.30 -1.36 -0.33
CA TYR A 103 5.23 -2.33 -0.89
C TYR A 103 4.73 -3.77 -0.74
N ALA A 104 4.31 -4.16 0.47
CA ALA A 104 3.79 -5.50 0.72
C ALA A 104 2.54 -5.83 -0.13
N MET A 105 1.71 -4.81 -0.41
CA MET A 105 0.50 -4.93 -1.22
C MET A 105 0.73 -4.70 -2.73
N ALA A 106 1.92 -5.03 -3.24
CA ALA A 106 2.28 -4.98 -4.65
C ALA A 106 2.22 -3.59 -5.31
N GLY A 107 2.52 -2.52 -4.56
CA GLY A 107 2.67 -1.17 -5.12
C GLY A 107 3.66 -1.11 -6.30
N GLN A 108 3.67 0.02 -7.03
CA GLN A 108 4.35 0.16 -8.32
C GLN A 108 5.83 -0.26 -8.35
N GLY A 109 6.56 -0.12 -7.24
CA GLY A 109 7.95 -0.59 -7.13
C GLY A 109 8.13 -2.12 -7.26
N PHE A 110 7.04 -2.89 -7.22
CA PHE A 110 7.00 -4.34 -7.41
C PHE A 110 6.31 -4.77 -8.71
N ASP A 111 6.09 -3.81 -9.60
CA ASP A 111 5.72 -4.07 -11.00
C ASP A 111 4.48 -4.98 -11.17
N PRO A 112 3.32 -4.59 -10.61
CA PRO A 112 2.07 -5.30 -10.88
C PRO A 112 1.74 -5.22 -12.38
N ASN A 113 0.91 -6.14 -12.88
CA ASN A 113 0.45 -6.09 -14.28
C ASN A 113 -0.37 -4.84 -14.56
N PHE A 114 -1.20 -4.44 -13.60
CA PHE A 114 -1.97 -3.21 -13.63
C PHE A 114 -2.13 -2.67 -12.22
N ILE A 115 -2.02 -1.36 -12.06
CA ILE A 115 -2.29 -0.64 -10.83
C ILE A 115 -3.28 0.51 -11.09
N PHE A 116 -4.42 0.43 -10.42
CA PHE A 116 -5.48 1.42 -10.48
C PHE A 116 -5.62 2.13 -9.15
N SER A 117 -6.08 3.38 -9.20
CA SER A 117 -6.48 4.12 -8.01
C SER A 117 -7.91 4.64 -8.17
N TRP A 118 -8.68 4.65 -7.09
CA TRP A 118 -9.87 5.49 -6.99
C TRP A 118 -9.47 6.96 -6.79
N PRO A 119 -10.37 7.92 -7.04
CA PRO A 119 -10.08 9.33 -6.75
C PRO A 119 -9.79 9.59 -5.26
N THR A 120 -10.25 8.69 -4.38
CA THR A 120 -9.98 8.69 -2.94
C THR A 120 -8.65 8.04 -2.56
N GLY A 121 -7.94 7.41 -3.50
CA GLY A 121 -6.68 6.76 -3.23
C GLY A 121 -5.60 7.76 -2.80
N ARG A 122 -4.89 7.42 -1.72
CA ARG A 122 -3.83 8.23 -1.11
C ARG A 122 -2.57 7.40 -1.00
N MET A 123 -1.52 7.76 -1.73
CA MET A 123 -0.31 6.95 -1.87
C MET A 123 0.92 7.75 -1.44
N GLY A 124 1.67 7.23 -0.46
CA GLY A 124 2.88 7.91 -0.01
C GLY A 124 3.59 7.21 1.14
N VAL A 125 4.64 7.82 1.66
CA VAL A 125 5.42 7.23 2.76
C VAL A 125 4.62 7.21 4.06
N MET A 126 3.94 8.31 4.37
CA MET A 126 3.11 8.49 5.55
C MET A 126 2.13 9.67 5.33
N GLU A 127 1.16 9.83 6.23
CA GLU A 127 0.26 10.99 6.21
C GLU A 127 0.97 12.28 6.65
N GLY A 128 0.45 13.44 6.24
CA GLY A 128 1.05 14.75 6.51
C GLY A 128 1.30 15.01 8.00
N ASP A 129 0.35 14.72 8.88
CA ASP A 129 0.54 14.88 10.33
C ASP A 129 1.62 13.95 10.91
N SER A 130 1.74 12.74 10.36
CA SER A 130 2.82 11.82 10.74
C SER A 130 4.18 12.34 10.29
N ALA A 131 4.26 12.94 9.11
CA ALA A 131 5.47 13.57 8.60
C ALA A 131 5.87 14.79 9.43
N VAL A 132 4.91 15.65 9.78
CA VAL A 132 5.13 16.78 10.69
C VAL A 132 5.68 16.30 12.03
N GLN A 133 5.08 15.27 12.63
CA GLN A 133 5.58 14.74 13.89
C GLN A 133 6.98 14.11 13.75
N ALA A 134 7.28 13.48 12.61
CA ALA A 134 8.60 12.91 12.35
C ALA A 134 9.69 14.00 12.20
N VAL A 135 9.37 15.13 11.56
CA VAL A 135 10.32 16.22 11.31
C VAL A 135 10.44 17.15 12.53
N PHE A 136 9.32 17.60 13.08
CA PHE A 136 9.26 18.65 14.10
C PHE A 136 9.03 18.13 15.52
N GLY A 137 8.73 16.84 15.71
CA GLY A 137 8.33 16.28 17.00
C GLY A 137 9.34 16.54 18.12
N SER A 138 10.64 16.47 17.82
CA SER A 138 11.69 16.74 18.81
C SER A 138 11.74 18.20 19.29
N GLN A 139 11.41 19.15 18.42
CA GLN A 139 11.33 20.57 18.74
C GLN A 139 10.04 20.87 19.52
N LEU A 140 8.91 20.30 19.08
CA LEU A 140 7.64 20.40 19.78
C LEU A 140 7.72 19.82 21.20
N ASP A 141 8.43 18.71 21.40
CA ASP A 141 8.62 18.12 22.73
C ASP A 141 9.47 19.00 23.65
N LYS A 142 10.45 19.73 23.11
CA LYS A 142 11.25 20.71 23.88
C LYS A 142 10.39 21.90 24.31
N LEU A 143 9.60 22.45 23.39
CA LEU A 143 8.66 23.55 23.67
C LEU A 143 7.62 23.15 24.72
N LYS A 144 7.03 21.95 24.59
CA LYS A 144 6.12 21.39 25.60
C LYS A 144 6.75 21.27 26.98
N LYS A 145 8.02 20.82 27.06
CA LYS A 145 8.77 20.75 28.34
C LYS A 145 9.06 22.14 28.92
N ALA A 146 9.29 23.13 28.06
CA ALA A 146 9.45 24.53 28.44
C ALA A 146 8.12 25.23 28.78
N LYS A 147 6.96 24.60 28.51
CA LYS A 147 5.62 25.21 28.55
C LYS A 147 5.48 26.42 27.63
N GLU A 148 6.14 26.36 26.49
CA GLU A 148 6.08 27.34 25.42
C GLU A 148 5.26 26.77 24.25
N GLU A 149 4.54 27.65 23.55
CA GLU A 149 3.82 27.30 22.33
C GLU A 149 4.73 27.47 21.10
N PRO A 150 4.47 26.73 20.00
CA PRO A 150 5.08 27.01 18.71
C PRO A 150 4.92 28.50 18.33
N GLY A 151 5.99 29.13 17.85
CA GLY A 151 5.88 30.45 17.24
C GLY A 151 5.22 30.37 15.86
N GLU A 152 4.69 31.49 15.37
CA GLU A 152 4.01 31.58 14.06
C GLU A 152 4.86 31.04 12.89
N GLU A 153 6.18 31.23 12.93
CA GLU A 153 7.10 30.72 11.90
C GLU A 153 7.14 29.18 11.87
N LEU A 154 7.17 28.54 13.05
CA LEU A 154 7.17 27.08 13.14
C LEU A 154 5.83 26.49 12.72
N GLU A 155 4.72 27.15 13.06
CA GLU A 155 3.39 26.73 12.61
C GLU A 155 3.28 26.81 11.07
N ALA A 156 3.78 27.90 10.48
CA ALA A 156 3.81 28.06 9.02
C ALA A 156 4.64 26.98 8.32
N GLU A 157 5.81 26.61 8.86
CA GLU A 157 6.62 25.50 8.33
C GLU A 157 5.89 24.16 8.43
N MET A 158 5.23 23.89 9.56
CA MET A 158 4.44 22.67 9.75
C MET A 158 3.28 22.59 8.76
N ASP A 159 2.58 23.70 8.53
CA ASP A 159 1.49 23.78 7.56
C ASP A 159 1.97 23.60 6.13
N GLN A 160 3.11 24.19 5.76
CA GLN A 160 3.72 23.97 4.45
C GLN A 160 4.05 22.49 4.22
N VAL A 161 4.55 21.77 5.25
CA VAL A 161 4.78 20.32 5.15
C VAL A 161 3.47 19.57 4.99
N ARG A 162 2.41 19.93 5.71
CA ARG A 162 1.09 19.29 5.54
C ARG A 162 0.54 19.48 4.14
N GLU A 163 0.57 20.70 3.61
CA GLU A 163 0.09 21.02 2.27
C GLU A 163 0.87 20.29 1.18
N THR A 164 2.19 20.19 1.35
CA THR A 164 3.04 19.43 0.44
C THR A 164 2.61 17.97 0.43
N TYR A 165 2.50 17.32 1.60
CA TYR A 165 2.07 15.93 1.68
C TYR A 165 0.65 15.74 1.13
N GLU A 166 -0.29 16.64 1.40
CA GLU A 166 -1.65 16.54 0.89
C GLU A 166 -1.69 16.53 -0.64
N MET A 167 -0.87 17.38 -1.27
CA MET A 167 -0.71 17.42 -2.72
C MET A 167 -0.08 16.14 -3.26
N GLU A 168 0.99 15.65 -2.62
CA GLU A 168 1.75 14.49 -3.10
C GLU A 168 1.01 13.15 -2.90
N LEU A 169 0.14 13.08 -1.89
CA LEU A 169 -0.68 11.90 -1.60
C LEU A 169 -1.83 11.72 -2.61
N ASP A 170 -2.27 12.78 -3.30
CA ASP A 170 -3.44 12.78 -4.20
C ASP A 170 -3.26 11.79 -5.39
N ALA A 171 -4.30 11.00 -5.69
CA ALA A 171 -4.31 10.06 -6.81
C ALA A 171 -3.95 10.68 -8.18
N LYS A 172 -4.30 11.95 -8.42
CA LYS A 172 -3.92 12.69 -9.64
C LYS A 172 -2.42 12.96 -9.66
N TYR A 173 -1.81 13.28 -8.52
CA TYR A 173 -0.37 13.47 -8.41
C TYR A 173 0.37 12.18 -8.74
N ALA A 174 -0.13 11.05 -8.21
CA ALA A 174 0.38 9.71 -8.50
C ALA A 174 0.24 9.34 -9.99
N ALA A 175 -0.92 9.57 -10.59
CA ALA A 175 -1.16 9.28 -12.01
C ALA A 175 -0.28 10.12 -12.94
N ALA A 176 -0.10 11.41 -12.66
CA ALA A 176 0.75 12.29 -13.45
C ALA A 176 2.24 11.85 -13.48
N ARG A 177 2.66 10.98 -12.54
CA ARG A 177 4.02 10.44 -12.42
C ARG A 177 4.14 8.97 -12.81
N GLY A 178 3.05 8.34 -13.26
CA GLY A 178 3.04 6.92 -13.60
C GLY A 178 3.19 5.99 -12.39
N PHE A 179 2.82 6.44 -11.19
CA PHE A 179 2.73 5.56 -10.02
C PHE A 179 1.50 4.65 -10.09
N VAL A 180 0.48 5.05 -10.84
CA VAL A 180 -0.67 4.24 -11.22
C VAL A 180 -0.91 4.36 -12.72
N ASP A 181 -1.50 3.32 -13.32
CA ASP A 181 -1.81 3.29 -14.75
C ASP A 181 -3.04 4.15 -15.07
N ALA A 182 -4.03 4.16 -14.17
CA ALA A 182 -5.21 4.99 -14.30
C ALA A 182 -5.88 5.30 -12.96
N VAL A 183 -6.49 6.49 -12.89
CA VAL A 183 -7.48 6.82 -11.87
C VAL A 183 -8.86 6.47 -12.42
N ILE A 184 -9.56 5.53 -11.78
CA ILE A 184 -10.86 5.02 -12.21
C ILE A 184 -11.91 5.33 -11.15
N THR A 185 -13.16 5.56 -11.55
CA THR A 185 -14.25 5.74 -10.58
C THR A 185 -14.71 4.38 -10.02
N PRO A 186 -15.35 4.34 -8.84
CA PRO A 186 -15.85 3.11 -8.24
C PRO A 186 -16.76 2.30 -9.17
N GLU A 187 -17.59 2.97 -9.97
CA GLU A 187 -18.54 2.36 -10.92
C GLU A 187 -17.82 1.64 -12.06
N SER A 188 -16.68 2.15 -12.50
CA SER A 188 -15.86 1.56 -13.57
C SER A 188 -14.93 0.44 -13.09
N THR A 189 -14.86 0.19 -11.77
CA THR A 189 -13.95 -0.81 -11.18
C THR A 189 -14.10 -2.19 -11.81
N ARG A 190 -15.34 -2.65 -11.98
CA ARG A 190 -15.59 -4.00 -12.52
C ARG A 190 -15.06 -4.15 -13.94
N GLU A 191 -15.31 -3.16 -14.78
CA GLU A 191 -14.90 -3.17 -16.20
C GLU A 191 -13.37 -3.09 -16.33
N ALA A 192 -12.72 -2.22 -15.54
CA ALA A 192 -11.27 -2.09 -15.51
C ALA A 192 -10.59 -3.38 -15.04
N LEU A 193 -11.09 -4.00 -13.96
CA LEU A 193 -10.55 -5.27 -13.45
C LEU A 193 -10.78 -6.43 -14.43
N GLU A 194 -11.94 -6.48 -15.09
CA GLU A 194 -12.24 -7.49 -16.10
C GLU A 194 -11.26 -7.39 -17.29
N LEU A 195 -11.04 -6.17 -17.79
CA LEU A 195 -10.06 -5.92 -18.86
C LEU A 195 -8.65 -6.28 -18.42
N ALA A 196 -8.21 -5.84 -17.24
CA ALA A 196 -6.87 -6.10 -16.72
C ALA A 196 -6.61 -7.60 -16.53
N LEU A 197 -7.59 -8.33 -15.96
CA LEU A 197 -7.49 -9.78 -15.77
C LEU A 197 -7.43 -10.51 -17.11
N CYS A 198 -8.35 -10.22 -18.02
CA CYS A 198 -8.37 -10.83 -19.35
C CYS A 198 -7.08 -10.55 -20.11
N THR A 199 -6.57 -9.32 -20.08
CA THR A 199 -5.32 -8.95 -20.74
C THR A 199 -4.14 -9.69 -20.14
N SER A 200 -4.02 -9.69 -18.81
CA SER A 200 -2.88 -10.32 -18.12
C SER A 200 -2.84 -11.85 -18.29
N LEU A 201 -4.00 -12.50 -18.45
CA LEU A 201 -4.09 -13.94 -18.66
C LEU A 201 -3.84 -14.38 -20.10
N ASN A 202 -3.98 -13.46 -21.07
CA ASN A 202 -3.86 -13.78 -22.50
C ASN A 202 -2.59 -13.18 -23.14
N TYR A 203 -1.77 -12.46 -22.38
CA TYR A 203 -0.52 -11.91 -22.89
C TYR A 203 0.62 -12.94 -22.76
N PRO A 204 1.17 -13.45 -23.88
CA PRO A 204 2.20 -14.49 -23.86
C PRO A 204 3.62 -13.92 -23.74
N GLY A 205 3.77 -12.58 -23.78
CA GLY A 205 5.07 -11.92 -23.68
C GLY A 205 5.59 -11.89 -22.25
N PRO A 206 6.89 -11.58 -22.05
CA PRO A 206 7.42 -11.34 -20.72
C PRO A 206 6.66 -10.15 -20.11
N HIS A 207 6.34 -10.20 -18.81
CA HIS A 207 5.95 -8.99 -18.08
C HIS A 207 7.15 -8.05 -18.17
N ILE A 208 6.99 -6.99 -18.96
CA ILE A 208 8.01 -5.98 -19.18
C ILE A 208 7.64 -4.83 -18.26
N GLY A 209 8.35 -4.71 -17.14
CA GLY A 209 8.18 -3.55 -16.27
C GLY A 209 8.39 -2.23 -17.02
N PRO A 210 7.99 -1.10 -16.43
CA PRO A 210 7.81 0.19 -17.13
C PRO A 210 9.03 0.79 -17.85
N PHE A 211 10.19 0.10 -17.95
CA PHE A 211 11.43 0.66 -18.52
C PHE A 211 12.32 -0.32 -19.29
N VAL A 212 11.80 -1.37 -19.95
CA VAL A 212 12.60 -2.08 -20.97
C VAL A 212 12.04 -1.76 -22.35
N LEU A 213 12.66 -0.79 -23.02
CA LEU A 213 12.45 -0.62 -24.46
C LEU A 213 12.89 -1.91 -25.17
N PRO A 214 12.04 -2.52 -26.00
CA PRO A 214 12.43 -3.68 -26.78
C PRO A 214 13.68 -3.35 -27.60
N SER A 215 14.66 -4.25 -27.58
CA SER A 215 15.86 -4.17 -28.42
C SER A 215 15.45 -4.26 -29.90
N GLY A 216 15.22 -3.10 -30.51
CA GLY A 216 14.69 -2.95 -31.87
C GLY A 216 13.91 -1.65 -32.10
N LEU A 217 13.64 -0.87 -31.05
CA LEU A 217 12.97 0.44 -31.11
C LEU A 217 13.92 1.64 -30.88
N VAL A 218 15.24 1.41 -30.91
CA VAL A 218 16.31 2.43 -30.90
C VAL A 218 17.22 2.23 -32.09
#